data_AF-A0A6P1DVB9-F1
#
_entry.id   AF-A0A6P1DVB9-F1
#
_cell.length_a   1.000
_cell.length_b   1.000
_cell.length_c   1.000
_cell.angle_alpha   90.00
_cell.angle_beta   90.00
_cell.angle_gamma   90.00
#
_symmetry.space_group_name_H-M   'P 1'
#
loop_
_entity.id
_entity.type
_entity.pdbx_description
1 polymer ?
#
loop_
_entity_poly.entity_id
_entity_poly.type
_entity_poly.pdbx_seq_one_letter_code
_entity_poly.pdbx_strand_id
1 'polypeptide(L)' 'MSAIDQPWRIPYGVADFIKLREGHEYYVDKTRYLPLLEQAGRFLFLIRPRRFGKSLLQSVMEC' A
#
# COMPACT_ATOMS: atom_id res chain seq x y z
N MET A 1 -24.71 16.30 10.17
CA MET A 1 -23.52 15.96 9.36
C MET A 1 -23.62 14.50 8.97
N SER A 2 -23.98 14.19 7.72
CA SER A 2 -23.87 12.83 7.19
C SER A 2 -22.39 12.47 7.09
N ALA A 3 -22.02 11.25 7.49
CA ALA A 3 -20.64 10.75 7.60
C ALA A 3 -19.87 10.64 6.27
N ILE A 4 -20.35 11.27 5.19
CA ILE A 4 -19.85 11.16 3.82
C ILE A 4 -18.87 12.26 3.41
N ASP A 5 -18.59 13.23 4.29
CA ASP A 5 -17.79 14.42 3.97
C ASP A 5 -16.51 14.53 4.82
N GLN A 6 -16.00 13.40 5.32
CA GLN A 6 -14.66 13.38 5.90
C GLN A 6 -13.64 13.21 4.77
N PRO A 7 -12.73 14.18 4.56
CA PRO A 7 -11.71 14.05 3.53
C PRO A 7 -10.81 12.87 3.85
N TRP A 8 -10.53 12.02 2.86
CA TRP A 8 -9.59 10.91 3.00
C TRP A 8 -8.26 11.42 3.53
N ARG A 9 -7.85 10.92 4.69
CA ARG A 9 -6.58 11.30 5.31
C ARG A 9 -5.45 10.62 4.55
N ILE A 10 -4.47 11.40 4.09
CA ILE A 10 -3.27 10.84 3.45
C ILE A 10 -2.40 10.20 4.53
N PRO A 11 -2.15 8.88 4.48
CA PRO A 11 -1.34 8.19 5.46
C PRO A 11 0.14 8.49 5.24
N TYR A 12 0.70 9.42 6.02
CA TYR A 12 2.13 9.72 6.00
C TYR A 12 2.86 8.87 7.03
N GLY A 13 3.72 7.97 6.56
CA GLY A 13 4.57 7.14 7.41
C GLY A 13 3.90 5.88 7.97
N VAL A 14 2.65 5.62 7.60
CA VAL A 14 1.97 4.34 7.89
C VAL A 14 2.41 3.31 6.86
N ALA A 15 2.99 2.21 7.32
CA ALA A 15 3.45 1.10 6.48
C ALA A 15 2.77 -0.23 6.84
N ASP A 16 1.67 -0.16 7.59
CA ASP A 16 0.88 -1.28 8.07
C ASP A 16 -0.48 -1.25 7.36
N PHE A 17 -0.76 -2.30 6.59
CA PHE A 17 -1.96 -2.40 5.77
C PHE A 17 -3.24 -2.50 6.61
N ILE A 18 -3.20 -3.21 7.74
CA ILE A 18 -4.36 -3.39 8.62
C ILE A 18 -4.75 -2.05 9.23
N LYS A 19 -3.77 -1.31 9.78
CA LYS A 19 -4.01 0.03 10.34
C LYS A 19 -4.58 1.00 9.31
N LEU A 20 -4.06 0.95 8.09
CA LEU A 20 -4.53 1.79 7.00
C LEU A 20 -5.97 1.46 6.60
N ARG A 21 -6.35 0.17 6.60
CA ARG A 21 -7.71 -0.29 6.30
C ARG A 21 -8.71 0.10 7.39
N GLU A 22 -8.34 -0.06 8.66
CA GLU A 22 -9.17 0.29 9.80
C GLU A 22 -9.30 1.81 10.00
N GLY A 23 -8.26 2.57 9.65
CA GLY A 23 -8.21 4.02 9.82
C GLY A 23 -8.96 4.83 8.77
N HIS A 24 -9.63 4.19 7.80
CA HIS A 24 -10.25 4.86 6.64
C HIS A 24 -9.30 5.86 5.95
N GLU A 25 -8.02 5.49 5.84
CA GLU A 25 -6.99 6.33 5.23
C GLU A 25 -6.92 6.12 3.72
N TYR A 26 -6.40 7.12 3.01
CA TYR A 26 -6.28 7.08 1.56
C TYR A 26 -5.31 5.98 1.11
N TYR A 27 -5.81 4.99 0.38
CA TYR A 27 -5.01 3.91 -0.20
C TYR A 27 -5.37 3.69 -1.67
N VAL A 28 -4.35 3.54 -2.50
CA VAL A 28 -4.52 3.20 -3.90
C VAL A 28 -4.15 1.74 -4.07
N ASP A 29 -5.16 0.91 -4.36
CA ASP A 29 -4.95 -0.50 -4.62
C ASP A 29 -4.18 -0.73 -5.93
N LYS A 30 -3.02 -1.38 -5.81
CA LYS A 30 -2.14 -1.77 -6.92
C LYS A 30 -1.84 -3.27 -6.91
N THR A 31 -2.57 -4.05 -6.12
CA THR A 31 -2.40 -5.51 -6.00
C THR A 31 -2.55 -6.23 -7.33
N ARG A 32 -3.31 -5.69 -8.29
CA ARG A 32 -3.40 -6.21 -9.68
C ARG A 32 -2.07 -6.39 -10.39
N TYR A 33 -1.02 -5.67 -9.98
CA TYR A 33 0.32 -5.77 -10.56
C TYR A 33 1.21 -6.81 -9.86
N LEU A 34 0.77 -7.38 -8.75
CA LEU A 34 1.52 -8.37 -8.00
C LEU A 34 1.81 -9.64 -8.82
N PRO A 35 0.84 -10.21 -9.58
CA PRO A 35 1.12 -11.38 -10.43
C PRO A 35 2.17 -11.10 -11.50
N LEU A 36 2.17 -9.88 -12.07
CA LEU A 36 3.17 -9.44 -13.04
C LEU A 36 4.55 -9.33 -12.40
N LEU A 37 4.63 -8.89 -11.14
CA LEU A 37 5.88 -8.90 -10.36
C LEU A 37 6.38 -10.33 -10.14
N GLU A 38 5.52 -11.23 -9.65
CA GLU A 38 5.90 -12.62 -9.37
C GLU A 38 6.40 -13.36 -10.62
N GLN A 39 5.82 -13.05 -11.79
CA GLN A 39 6.25 -13.60 -13.07
C GLN A 39 7.56 -12.99 -13.60
N ALA A 40 7.93 -11.78 -13.18
CA ALA A 40 9.12 -11.09 -13.70
C ALA A 40 10.45 -11.74 -13.26
N GLY A 41 10.43 -12.55 -12.20
CA GLY A 41 11.58 -13.37 -11.80
C GLY A 41 11.62 -13.71 -10.32
N ARG A 42 12.43 -14.71 -9.96
CA ARG A 42 12.62 -15.14 -8.56
C ARG A 42 13.28 -14.09 -7.67
N PHE A 43 14.05 -13.18 -8.26
CA PHE A 43 14.71 -12.08 -7.57
C PHE A 43 14.49 -10.78 -8.34
N LEU A 44 13.79 -9.84 -7.72
CA LEU A 44 13.50 -8.52 -8.28
C LEU A 44 14.33 -7.46 -7.57
N PHE A 45 15.26 -6.85 -8.31
CA PHE A 45 15.95 -5.67 -7.81
C PHE A 45 15.05 -4.45 -7.97
N LEU A 46 14.26 -4.15 -6.94
CA LEU A 46 13.57 -2.88 -6.86
C LEU A 46 14.61 -1.82 -6.53
N ILE A 47 14.85 -0.88 -7.46
CA ILE A 47 15.55 0.39 -7.17
C ILE A 47 15.01 0.94 -5.84
N ARG A 48 15.80 1.66 -5.04
CA ARG A 48 15.38 2.21 -3.72
C ARG A 48 14.86 3.67 -3.80
N PRO A 49 13.80 4.00 -4.57
CA PRO A 49 13.19 5.32 -4.46
C PRO A 49 12.60 5.46 -3.06
N ARG A 50 12.91 6.59 -2.45
CA ARG A 50 12.46 6.97 -1.12
C ARG A 50 10.93 7.12 -1.14
N ARG A 51 10.24 6.61 -0.12
CA ARG A 51 8.77 6.67 0.03
C ARG A 51 7.97 5.99 -1.10
N PHE A 52 8.55 5.04 -1.82
CA PHE A 52 7.86 4.28 -2.87
C PHE A 52 6.78 3.30 -2.34
N GLY A 53 6.64 3.16 -1.02
CA GLY A 53 5.64 2.24 -0.45
C GLY A 53 6.07 0.77 -0.44
N LYS A 54 7.36 0.46 -0.52
CA LYS A 54 7.87 -0.92 -0.46
C LYS A 54 7.50 -1.64 0.83
N SER A 55 7.53 -0.93 1.96
CA SER A 55 7.16 -1.49 3.26
C SER A 55 5.66 -1.77 3.33
N LEU A 56 4.83 -0.86 2.81
CA LEU A 56 3.38 -1.06 2.73
C LEU A 56 3.04 -2.23 1.81
N LEU A 57 3.72 -2.37 0.67
CA LEU A 57 3.55 -3.51 -0.23
C LEU A 57 3.89 -4.85 0.45
N GLN A 58 4.94 -4.88 1.27
CA GLN A 58 5.28 -6.08 2.07
C GLN A 58 4.19 -6.40 3.07
N SER A 59 3.69 -5.41 3.83
CA SER A 59 2.59 -5.61 4.77
C SER A 59 1.31 -6.12 4.09
N VAL A 60 1.05 -5.72 2.84
CA VAL A 60 -0.06 -6.25 2.03
C VAL A 60 0.15 -7.73 1.67
N MET A 61 1.38 -8.14 1.35
CA MET A 61 1.71 -9.54 1.02
C MET A 61 1.78 -10.45 2.26
N GLU A 62 2.02 -9.89 3.44
CA GLU A 62 2.01 -10.60 4.72
C GLU A 62 0.60 -10.92 5.22
N CYS A 63 -0.41 -10.19 4.75
CA CYS A 63 -1.83 -10.43 5.06
C CYS A 63 -2.39 -11.61 4.27
#